data_AF-H6R527-F1
#
_entry.id   AF-H6R527-F1
#
_cell.length_a   1.000
_cell.length_b   1.000
_cell.length_c   1.000
_cell.angle_alpha   90.00
_cell.angle_beta   90.00
_cell.angle_gamma   90.00
#
_symmetry.space_group_name_H-M   'P 1'
#
loop_
_entity.id
_entity.type
_entity.pdbx_description
1 polymer ?
#
loop_
_entity_poly.entity_id
_entity_poly.type
_entity_poly.pdbx_seq_one_letter_code
_entity_poly.pdbx_strand_id
1 'polypeptide(L)'
;MADDENSDLIAGERRDDLLRALSYVSTESLDDGSYIVNGDLPPEVAPPFIRAIMRVEAELLINDAELVTVEEGEPRSPEERRADAFLALALRVTDRLQG
;
A
#
# COMPACT_ATOMS: atom_id res chain seq x y z
N MET A 1 12.16 19.59 -25.83
CA MET A 1 10.99 20.27 -25.24
C MET A 1 10.06 19.16 -24.78
N ALA A 2 9.81 18.88 -23.50
CA ALA A 2 10.17 19.50 -22.24
C ALA A 2 10.64 18.40 -21.27
N ASP A 3 11.58 18.71 -20.38
CA ASP A 3 11.74 17.99 -19.12
C ASP A 3 10.42 18.14 -18.35
N ASP A 4 9.61 17.09 -18.28
CA ASP A 4 8.52 17.01 -17.29
C ASP A 4 9.06 16.20 -16.10
N GLU A 5 9.85 16.92 -15.30
CA GLU A 5 10.04 16.77 -13.85
C GLU A 5 9.75 15.37 -13.30
N ASN A 6 10.81 14.57 -13.11
CA ASN A 6 10.99 13.55 -12.08
C ASN A 6 9.71 13.22 -11.28
N SER A 7 8.74 12.57 -11.93
CA SER A 7 7.43 12.34 -11.34
C SER A 7 7.63 11.42 -10.15
N ASP A 8 7.49 11.96 -8.93
CA ASP A 8 7.65 11.23 -7.67
C ASP A 8 6.47 10.28 -7.51
N LEU A 9 6.48 9.22 -8.32
CA LEU A 9 5.45 8.22 -8.42
C LEU A 9 5.80 7.07 -7.48
N ILE A 10 4.81 6.66 -6.70
CA ILE A 10 4.86 5.47 -5.87
C ILE A 10 3.74 4.56 -6.29
N ALA A 11 4.09 3.33 -6.68
CA ALA A 11 3.15 2.37 -7.27
C ALA A 11 2.31 3.01 -8.40
N GLY A 12 2.94 3.83 -9.25
CA GLY A 12 2.32 4.46 -10.41
C GLY A 12 1.41 5.67 -10.13
N GLU A 13 1.31 6.15 -8.89
CA GLU A 13 0.50 7.32 -8.52
C GLU A 13 1.38 8.39 -7.85
N ARG A 14 0.98 9.66 -7.90
CA ARG A 14 1.78 10.77 -7.33
C ARG A 14 1.89 10.62 -5.81
N ARG A 15 3.11 10.75 -5.27
CA ARG A 15 3.37 10.68 -3.82
C ARG A 15 2.48 11.64 -3.02
N ASP A 16 2.31 12.88 -3.49
CA ASP A 16 1.49 13.89 -2.78
C ASP A 16 0.03 13.44 -2.61
N ASP A 17 -0.54 12.80 -3.64
CA ASP A 17 -1.92 12.31 -3.61
C ASP A 17 -2.05 11.14 -2.62
N LEU A 18 -1.03 10.29 -2.55
CA LEU A 18 -0.96 9.17 -1.61
C LEU A 18 -0.72 9.64 -0.16
N LEU A 19 0.15 10.63 0.05
CA LEU A 19 0.35 11.28 1.36
C LEU A 19 -0.95 11.90 1.86
N ARG A 20 -1.67 12.60 0.97
CA ARG A 20 -2.98 13.16 1.29
C ARG A 20 -3.97 12.05 1.64
N ALA A 21 -4.01 10.95 0.90
CA ALA A 21 -4.88 9.82 1.22
C ALA A 21 -4.57 9.21 2.61
N LEU A 22 -3.29 9.05 2.96
CA LEU A 22 -2.88 8.53 4.28
C LEU A 22 -3.36 9.41 5.44
N SER A 23 -3.55 10.72 5.22
CA SER A 23 -4.09 11.61 6.26
C SER A 23 -5.56 11.33 6.65
N TYR A 24 -6.29 10.58 5.82
CA TYR A 24 -7.66 10.14 6.10
C TYR A 24 -7.75 8.74 6.72
N VAL A 25 -6.59 8.11 6.96
CA VAL A 25 -6.51 6.76 7.52
C VAL A 25 -6.17 6.84 9.00
N SER A 26 -6.87 6.08 9.81
CA SER A 26 -6.62 5.91 11.24
C SER A 26 -6.40 4.44 11.57
N THR A 27 -5.63 4.19 12.63
CA THR A 27 -5.38 2.84 13.14
C THR A 27 -5.94 2.71 14.55
N GLU A 28 -6.67 1.65 14.80
CA GLU A 28 -7.17 1.27 16.11
C GLU A 28 -6.46 -0.01 16.55
N SER A 29 -5.81 0.00 17.72
CA SER A 29 -5.21 -1.20 18.30
C SER A 29 -6.27 -2.01 19.04
N LEU A 30 -6.26 -3.32 18.84
CA LEU A 30 -7.11 -4.27 19.56
C LEU A 30 -6.36 -4.93 20.72
N ASP A 31 -7.10 -5.48 21.67
CA ASP A 31 -6.57 -6.10 22.90
C ASP A 31 -5.71 -7.35 22.63
N ASP A 32 -5.83 -7.95 21.44
CA ASP A 32 -5.03 -9.09 20.99
C ASP A 32 -3.71 -8.70 20.29
N GLY A 33 -3.42 -7.39 20.22
CA GLY A 33 -2.22 -6.86 19.56
C GLY A 33 -2.36 -6.67 18.04
N SER A 34 -3.54 -6.95 17.47
CA SER A 34 -3.83 -6.61 16.08
C SER A 34 -4.24 -5.14 15.91
N TYR A 35 -4.23 -4.66 14.66
CA TYR A 35 -4.63 -3.30 14.32
C TYR A 35 -5.73 -3.31 13.26
N ILE A 36 -6.76 -2.49 13.45
CA ILE A 36 -7.75 -2.18 12.42
C ILE A 36 -7.32 -0.89 11.72
N VAL A 37 -7.23 -0.94 10.39
CA VAL A 37 -7.01 0.23 9.55
C VAL A 37 -8.36 0.74 9.05
N ASN A 38 -8.77 1.92 9.49
CA ASN A 38 -10.00 2.58 9.06
C ASN A 38 -9.66 3.75 8.13
N GLY A 39 -10.41 3.94 7.05
CA GLY A 39 -10.21 5.07 6.15
C GLY A 39 -11.52 5.58 5.57
N ASP A 40 -11.79 6.87 5.74
CA ASP A 40 -12.89 7.56 5.06
C ASP A 40 -12.28 8.48 4.00
N LEU A 41 -12.07 7.93 2.82
CA LEU A 41 -11.34 8.56 1.73
C LEU A 41 -12.30 9.39 0.85
N PRO A 42 -12.07 10.71 0.70
CA PRO A 42 -12.80 11.50 -0.27
C PRO A 42 -12.68 10.96 -1.71
N PRO A 43 -13.69 11.15 -2.57
CA PRO A 43 -13.70 10.63 -3.95
C PRO A 43 -12.52 11.06 -4.81
N GLU A 44 -11.91 12.21 -4.50
CA GLU A 44 -10.74 12.72 -5.21
C GLU A 44 -9.43 11.97 -4.87
N VAL A 45 -9.33 11.36 -3.69
CA VAL A 45 -8.12 10.63 -3.24
C VAL A 45 -8.30 9.12 -3.23
N ALA A 46 -9.54 8.62 -3.13
CA ALA A 46 -9.79 7.17 -3.05
C ALA A 46 -9.30 6.40 -4.30
N PRO A 47 -9.59 6.82 -5.55
CA PRO A 47 -9.16 6.07 -6.73
C PRO A 47 -7.65 5.89 -6.88
N PRO A 48 -6.79 6.93 -6.79
CA PRO A 48 -5.34 6.73 -6.87
C PRO A 48 -4.84 5.87 -5.71
N PHE A 49 -5.34 6.08 -4.49
CA PHE A 49 -4.91 5.30 -3.33
C PHE A 49 -5.23 3.80 -3.46
N ILE A 50 -6.45 3.47 -3.87
CA ILE A 50 -6.87 2.08 -4.10
C ILE A 50 -6.04 1.44 -5.21
N ARG A 51 -5.79 2.13 -6.32
CA ARG A 51 -4.95 1.60 -7.40
C ARG A 51 -3.51 1.34 -6.94
N ALA A 52 -2.94 2.23 -6.14
CA ALA A 52 -1.60 2.04 -5.58
C ALA A 52 -1.56 0.80 -4.69
N ILE A 53 -2.53 0.61 -3.78
CA ILE A 53 -2.65 -0.60 -2.96
C ILE A 53 -2.73 -1.84 -3.84
N MET A 54 -3.62 -1.86 -4.84
CA MET A 54 -3.78 -3.01 -5.73
C MET A 54 -2.50 -3.35 -6.50
N ARG A 55 -1.71 -2.35 -6.90
CA ARG A 55 -0.41 -2.60 -7.56
C ARG A 55 0.60 -3.22 -6.60
N VAL A 56 0.72 -2.73 -5.37
CA VAL A 56 1.60 -3.33 -4.36
C VAL A 56 1.12 -4.73 -3.97
N GLU A 57 -0.19 -4.95 -3.84
CA GLU A 57 -0.78 -6.26 -3.59
C GLU A 57 -0.44 -7.26 -4.71
N ALA A 58 -0.46 -6.80 -5.97
CA ALA A 58 -0.06 -7.61 -7.11
C ALA A 58 1.45 -7.93 -7.10
N GLU A 59 2.31 -6.99 -6.72
CA GLU A 59 3.75 -7.23 -6.53
C GLU A 59 3.98 -8.33 -5.47
N LEU A 60 3.27 -8.23 -4.33
CA LEU A 60 3.34 -9.23 -3.27
C LEU A 60 2.83 -10.60 -3.75
N LEU A 61 1.72 -10.63 -4.48
CA LEU A 61 1.17 -11.87 -5.04
C LEU A 61 2.15 -12.57 -5.98
N ILE A 62 2.86 -11.81 -6.81
CA ILE A 62 3.90 -12.35 -7.70
C ILE A 62 5.05 -12.93 -6.88
N ASN A 63 5.51 -12.22 -5.85
CA ASN A 63 6.59 -12.70 -4.97
C ASN A 63 6.16 -13.96 -4.20
N ASP A 64 4.92 -14.00 -3.71
CA ASP A 64 4.38 -15.15 -2.98
C ASP A 64 4.30 -16.38 -3.88
N ALA A 65 3.98 -16.21 -5.17
CA ALA A 65 3.91 -17.30 -6.13
C ALA A 65 5.24 -18.06 -6.26
N GLU A 66 6.39 -17.41 -6.00
CA GLU A 66 7.71 -18.06 -5.99
C GLU A 66 7.90 -19.01 -4.79
N LEU A 67 7.12 -18.81 -3.73
CA LEU A 67 7.20 -19.57 -2.48
C LEU A 67 6.14 -20.66 -2.38
N VAL A 68 5.16 -20.70 -3.30
CA VAL A 68 4.09 -21.69 -3.27
C VAL A 68 4.64 -23.08 -3.55
N THR A 69 4.45 -23.98 -2.59
CA THR A 69 4.74 -25.41 -2.75
C THR A 69 3.48 -26.25 -2.56
N VAL A 70 3.54 -27.52 -2.96
CA VAL A 70 2.42 -28.47 -2.76
C VAL A 70 2.11 -28.69 -1.28
N GLU A 71 3.11 -28.57 -0.41
CA GLU A 71 2.99 -28.86 1.02
C GLU A 71 2.51 -27.65 1.83
N GLU A 72 2.99 -26.45 1.49
CA GLU A 72 2.75 -25.24 2.28
C GLU A 72 1.63 -24.35 1.72
N GLY A 73 1.32 -24.45 0.41
CA GLY A 73 0.29 -23.63 -0.22
C GLY A 73 0.69 -22.16 -0.36
N GLU A 74 -0.28 -21.25 -0.26
CA GLU A 74 0.00 -19.80 -0.28
C GLU A 74 0.61 -19.35 1.06
N PRO A 75 1.71 -18.56 1.05
CA PRO A 75 2.42 -18.17 2.27
C PRO A 75 1.64 -17.19 3.14
N ARG A 76 0.62 -16.52 2.58
CA ARG A 76 -0.24 -15.56 3.28
C ARG A 76 -1.64 -15.54 2.66
N SER A 77 -2.65 -15.27 3.47
CA SER A 77 -4.02 -15.06 3.03
C SER A 77 -4.18 -13.76 2.22
N PRO A 78 -5.26 -13.60 1.45
CA PRO A 78 -5.56 -12.35 0.75
C PRO A 78 -5.66 -11.13 1.67
N GLU A 79 -6.16 -11.30 2.89
CA GLU A 79 -6.30 -10.22 3.89
C GLU A 79 -4.94 -9.79 4.42
N GLU A 80 -4.07 -10.74 4.76
CA GLU A 80 -2.68 -10.47 5.17
C GLU A 80 -1.91 -9.76 4.06
N ARG A 81 -2.03 -10.22 2.80
CA ARG A 81 -1.38 -9.58 1.65
C ARG A 81 -1.84 -8.14 1.45
N ARG A 82 -3.12 -7.85 1.67
CA ARG A 82 -3.67 -6.49 1.59
C ARG A 82 -3.16 -5.60 2.70
N ALA A 83 -3.07 -6.10 3.93
CA ALA A 83 -2.50 -5.38 5.06
C ALA A 83 -1.01 -5.06 4.83
N ASP A 84 -0.24 -6.04 4.37
CA ASP A 84 1.17 -5.86 3.99
C ASP A 84 1.34 -4.86 2.84
N ALA A 85 0.46 -4.91 1.83
CA ALA A 85 0.47 -3.96 0.73
C ALA A 85 0.21 -2.53 1.20
N PHE A 86 -0.72 -2.33 2.14
CA PHE A 86 -0.98 -1.04 2.76
C PHE A 86 0.24 -0.53 3.53
N LEU A 87 0.84 -1.35 4.38
CA LEU A 87 2.03 -0.97 5.16
C LEU A 87 3.22 -0.67 4.25
N ALA A 88 3.49 -1.51 3.26
CA ALA A 88 4.56 -1.28 2.29
C ALA A 88 4.33 0.01 1.51
N LEU A 89 3.09 0.31 1.10
CA LEU A 89 2.76 1.58 0.46
C LEU A 89 3.01 2.76 1.40
N ALA A 90 2.53 2.72 2.64
CA ALA A 90 2.71 3.78 3.62
C ALA A 90 4.21 4.04 3.88
N LEU A 91 5.02 3.00 4.00
CA LEU A 91 6.47 3.11 4.13
C LEU A 91 7.09 3.75 2.89
N ARG A 92 6.81 3.24 1.68
CA ARG A 92 7.35 3.81 0.43
C ARG A 92 6.99 5.29 0.25
N VAL A 93 5.77 5.68 0.67
CA VAL A 93 5.26 7.05 0.61
C VAL A 93 5.93 7.97 1.63
N THR A 94 6.28 7.46 2.81
CA THR A 94 6.89 8.25 3.91
C THR A 94 8.42 8.20 3.96
N ASP A 95 9.07 7.29 3.24
CA ASP A 95 10.53 7.04 3.26
C ASP A 95 11.40 8.27 2.93
N ARG A 96 10.87 9.27 2.22
CA ARG A 96 11.57 10.56 1.98
C ARG A 96 11.64 11.49 3.20
N LEU A 97 10.96 11.18 4.32
CA LEU A 97 11.00 11.99 5.55
C LEU A 97 12.27 11.75 6.40
N GLN A 98 13.21 10.90 5.94
CA GLN A 98 14.52 10.68 6.59
C GLN A 98 15.71 11.36 5.89
N GLY A 99 15.48 12.28 4.97
CA GLY A 99 16.53 13.03 4.23
C GLY A 99 16.63 14.49 4.62
#